data_AF-A0A2H0UTI7-F1
#
_entry.id   AF-A0A2H0UTI7-F1
#
_cell.length_a   1.000
_cell.length_b   1.000
_cell.length_c   1.000
_cell.angle_alpha   90.00
_cell.angle_beta   90.00
_cell.angle_gamma   90.00
#
_symmetry.space_group_name_H-M   'P 1'
#
loop_
_entity.id
_entity.type
_entity.pdbx_description
1 polymer ?
#
loop_
_entity_poly.entity_id
_entity_poly.type
_entity_poly.pdbx_seq_one_letter_code
_entity_poly.pdbx_strand_id
1 'polypeptide(L)'
;MPKEISIFKNLNLFNERDFSYIKTQGIKYTGSKLKIIPYILENIKNLEVRTILDGFSGSTRVSQALAQAGYNVISNDIACWSEVCAKCFLLHRKNKKYYQNILDELNSLKGYNGWFTKYYGGDETTQIKMPFQIKNTRKLDAIRDKIDELKLNDIDQSVVLTSLLLALDTVDSTLGHFASYLSTWSKRSYNDLILKVPELKKTNGKHKVIRDDIFKVLKDNTFDLAYFDPPYGSNNEKMPPSRVRYSSYYHIWTSVIKNDKPAIFGKVNRREDTRDLVSASVFEEFRKNEKGNFIAIEAIKKMIQSTQARYILLSYSSGGRATKEELEKIFEETGKILKVIKIDYKKNIMATMRWTNEWVNSDDQHEEYLFLMEKAINNYDSFTKKKLQKILLDDSKLPLLM
;
A
#
# COMPACT_ATOMS: atom_id res chain seq x y z
N MET A 1 -18.84 -26.29 27.96
CA MET A 1 -17.75 -25.93 27.02
C MET A 1 -18.37 -25.19 25.84
N PRO A 2 -18.14 -23.90 25.64
CA PRO A 2 -18.64 -23.23 24.45
C PRO A 2 -17.80 -23.66 23.25
N LYS A 3 -18.47 -24.14 22.19
CA LYS A 3 -17.88 -24.47 20.89
C LYS A 3 -17.14 -23.23 20.37
N GLU A 4 -15.84 -23.35 20.11
CA GLU A 4 -15.09 -22.39 19.32
C GLU A 4 -15.82 -22.17 17.99
N ILE A 5 -16.34 -20.97 17.79
CA ILE A 5 -16.88 -20.55 16.51
C ILE A 5 -15.67 -20.47 15.58
N SER A 6 -15.51 -21.44 14.68
CA SER A 6 -14.54 -21.36 13.60
C SER A 6 -14.77 -20.07 12.81
N ILE A 7 -13.85 -19.11 12.98
CA ILE A 7 -13.92 -17.75 12.40
C ILE A 7 -13.66 -17.79 10.88
N PHE A 8 -13.21 -18.92 10.33
CA PHE A 8 -12.70 -19.01 8.95
C PHE A 8 -13.48 -20.05 8.14
N LYS A 9 -14.26 -19.60 7.17
CA LYS A 9 -15.17 -20.45 6.36
C LYS A 9 -14.53 -21.13 5.14
N ASN A 10 -13.24 -20.94 4.90
CA ASN A 10 -12.57 -21.40 3.66
C ASN A 10 -11.44 -22.37 3.97
N LEU A 11 -11.81 -23.61 4.29
CA LEU A 11 -10.88 -24.72 4.49
C LEU A 11 -10.80 -25.58 3.21
N ASN A 12 -9.62 -26.07 2.87
CA ASN A 12 -9.43 -27.04 1.80
C ASN A 12 -9.81 -28.47 2.25
N LEU A 13 -9.65 -29.45 1.36
CA LEU A 13 -9.91 -30.87 1.63
C LEU A 13 -9.13 -31.45 2.82
N PHE A 14 -8.08 -30.75 3.29
CA PHE A 14 -7.23 -31.13 4.42
C PHE A 14 -7.49 -30.31 5.69
N ASN A 15 -8.60 -29.56 5.74
CA ASN A 15 -8.92 -28.64 6.84
C ASN A 15 -7.89 -27.50 7.04
N GLU A 16 -7.15 -27.11 6.01
CA GLU A 16 -6.25 -25.96 6.05
C GLU A 16 -6.88 -24.73 5.38
N ARG A 17 -6.49 -23.52 5.80
CA ARG A 17 -6.94 -22.29 5.12
C ARG A 17 -6.44 -22.26 3.68
N ASP A 18 -7.37 -22.18 2.73
CA ASP A 18 -7.06 -21.97 1.32
C ASP A 18 -7.16 -20.47 0.98
N PHE A 19 -6.22 -19.99 0.15
CA PHE A 19 -6.16 -18.60 -0.31
C PHE A 19 -6.13 -18.50 -1.85
N SER A 20 -6.24 -19.62 -2.57
CA SER A 20 -6.17 -19.68 -4.04
C SER A 20 -7.26 -18.85 -4.75
N TYR A 21 -8.40 -18.64 -4.10
CA TYR A 21 -9.51 -17.84 -4.62
C TYR A 21 -9.30 -16.32 -4.52
N ILE A 22 -8.32 -15.86 -3.72
CA ILE A 22 -8.13 -14.44 -3.44
C ILE A 22 -7.61 -13.74 -4.68
N LYS A 23 -8.38 -12.74 -5.12
CA LYS A 23 -8.02 -11.86 -6.25
C LYS A 23 -8.09 -10.42 -5.79
N THR A 24 -7.09 -9.65 -6.19
CA THR A 24 -6.97 -8.24 -5.83
C THR A 24 -6.94 -7.40 -7.09
N GLN A 25 -7.23 -6.11 -6.94
CA GLN A 25 -7.20 -5.12 -8.02
C GLN A 25 -6.43 -3.89 -7.56
N GLY A 26 -5.78 -3.17 -8.48
CA GLY A 26 -5.03 -1.96 -8.17
C GLY A 26 -4.32 -1.45 -9.40
N ILE A 27 -4.03 -0.15 -9.40
CA ILE A 27 -3.22 0.58 -10.38
C ILE A 27 -1.80 -0.01 -10.50
N LYS A 28 -1.09 0.29 -11.60
CA LYS A 28 0.34 0.01 -11.69
C LYS A 28 1.08 0.70 -10.55
N TYR A 29 1.94 -0.07 -9.90
CA TYR A 29 2.60 0.33 -8.67
C TYR A 29 3.97 -0.34 -8.57
N THR A 30 5.01 0.47 -8.43
CA THR A 30 6.39 0.04 -8.26
C THR A 30 6.52 -0.56 -6.87
N GLY A 31 6.98 -1.81 -6.81
CA GLY A 31 7.01 -2.59 -5.56
C GLY A 31 5.70 -3.31 -5.25
N SER A 32 4.74 -3.39 -6.19
CA SER A 32 3.48 -4.14 -5.98
C SER A 32 3.73 -5.58 -5.53
N LYS A 33 3.17 -5.94 -4.37
CA LYS A 33 3.31 -7.26 -3.74
C LYS A 33 2.35 -8.31 -4.28
N LEU A 34 1.74 -8.09 -5.45
CA LEU A 34 0.78 -9.02 -6.06
C LEU A 34 1.30 -10.47 -6.10
N LYS A 35 2.54 -10.68 -6.52
CA LYS A 35 3.17 -12.02 -6.60
C LYS A 35 3.55 -12.58 -5.22
N ILE A 36 3.68 -11.73 -4.20
CA ILE A 36 4.14 -12.09 -2.85
C ILE A 36 2.96 -12.37 -1.90
N ILE A 37 1.75 -11.93 -2.23
CA ILE A 37 0.52 -12.18 -1.44
C ILE A 37 0.37 -13.65 -0.97
N PRO A 38 0.54 -14.67 -1.83
CA PRO A 38 0.41 -16.06 -1.38
C PRO A 38 1.40 -16.41 -0.27
N TYR A 39 2.64 -15.94 -0.38
CA TYR A 39 3.67 -16.15 0.64
C TYR A 39 3.32 -15.41 1.94
N ILE A 40 2.84 -14.16 1.86
CA ILE A 40 2.40 -13.41 3.05
C ILE A 40 1.32 -14.20 3.80
N LEU A 41 0.26 -14.62 3.09
CA LEU A 41 -0.87 -15.31 3.70
C LEU A 41 -0.46 -16.68 4.28
N GLU A 42 0.35 -17.44 3.56
CA GLU A 42 0.86 -18.73 4.01
C GLU A 42 1.70 -18.62 5.28
N ASN A 43 2.45 -17.53 5.45
CA ASN A 43 3.30 -17.34 6.63
C ASN A 43 2.53 -17.00 7.90
N ILE A 44 1.38 -16.34 7.74
CA ILE A 44 0.58 -15.88 8.87
C ILE A 44 -0.60 -16.82 9.17
N LYS A 45 -0.91 -17.79 8.30
CA LYS A 45 -2.14 -18.61 8.39
C LYS A 45 -2.31 -19.38 9.70
N ASN A 46 -1.19 -19.81 10.28
CA ASN A 46 -1.14 -20.59 11.52
C ASN A 46 -0.90 -19.73 12.78
N LEU A 47 -0.83 -18.40 12.62
CA LEU A 47 -0.70 -17.50 13.75
C LEU A 47 -2.09 -17.18 14.32
N GLU A 48 -2.17 -17.06 15.64
CA GLU A 48 -3.36 -16.57 16.34
C GLU A 48 -3.47 -15.05 16.20
N VAL A 49 -3.91 -14.62 15.01
CA VAL A 49 -3.98 -13.21 14.60
C VAL A 49 -5.38 -12.89 14.12
N ARG A 50 -5.95 -11.80 14.63
CA ARG A 50 -7.26 -11.29 14.21
C ARG A 50 -7.14 -9.92 13.54
N THR A 51 -6.34 -9.02 14.11
CA THR A 51 -6.18 -7.64 13.64
C THR A 51 -4.78 -7.42 13.08
N ILE A 52 -4.73 -7.03 11.81
CA ILE A 52 -3.49 -6.83 11.06
C ILE A 52 -3.38 -5.39 10.60
N LEU A 53 -2.26 -4.75 10.91
CA LEU A 53 -1.85 -3.50 10.27
C LEU A 53 -1.17 -3.81 8.93
N ASP A 54 -1.62 -3.19 7.86
CA ASP A 54 -0.85 -2.99 6.63
C ASP A 54 -0.30 -1.56 6.67
N GLY A 55 0.97 -1.41 7.09
CA GLY A 55 1.53 -0.12 7.48
C GLY A 55 1.86 0.82 6.30
N PHE A 56 2.04 0.25 5.11
CA PHE A 56 2.40 0.94 3.86
C PHE A 56 1.61 0.34 2.70
N SER A 57 0.30 0.55 2.74
CA SER A 57 -0.64 -0.20 1.92
C SER A 57 -0.52 0.05 0.41
N GLY A 58 -0.01 1.21 -0.01
CA GLY A 58 0.23 1.53 -1.40
C GLY A 58 -1.02 1.33 -2.28
N SER A 59 -0.93 0.49 -3.31
CA SER A 59 -2.08 0.12 -4.16
C SER A 59 -3.13 -0.78 -3.48
N THR A 60 -2.97 -1.07 -2.18
CA THR A 60 -3.89 -1.83 -1.30
C THR A 60 -4.03 -3.32 -1.61
N ARG A 61 -3.15 -3.87 -2.45
CA ARG A 61 -3.14 -5.28 -2.84
C ARG A 61 -3.05 -6.21 -1.62
N VAL A 62 -2.15 -5.93 -0.68
CA VAL A 62 -1.99 -6.75 0.54
C VAL A 62 -3.20 -6.57 1.47
N SER A 63 -3.58 -5.33 1.77
CA SER A 63 -4.82 -5.00 2.50
C SER A 63 -6.06 -5.76 1.99
N GLN A 64 -6.29 -5.79 0.67
CA GLN A 64 -7.40 -6.53 0.05
C GLN A 64 -7.31 -8.04 0.30
N ALA A 65 -6.11 -8.61 0.16
CA ALA A 65 -5.90 -10.03 0.35
C ALA A 65 -6.11 -10.43 1.81
N LEU A 66 -5.59 -9.66 2.76
CA LEU A 66 -5.80 -9.88 4.19
C LEU A 66 -7.29 -9.80 4.56
N ALA A 67 -8.02 -8.83 4.00
CA ALA A 67 -9.45 -8.69 4.25
C ALA A 67 -10.25 -9.89 3.71
N GLN A 68 -9.93 -10.36 2.49
CA GLN A 68 -10.54 -11.54 1.89
C GLN A 68 -10.19 -12.83 2.64
N ALA A 69 -8.99 -12.91 3.22
CA ALA A 69 -8.55 -14.02 4.08
C ALA A 69 -9.26 -14.04 5.46
N GLY A 70 -10.08 -13.04 5.78
CA GLY A 70 -10.91 -12.99 6.98
C GLY A 70 -10.35 -12.20 8.16
N TYR A 71 -9.25 -11.47 7.98
CA TYR A 71 -8.66 -10.64 9.04
C TYR A 71 -9.36 -9.28 9.16
N ASN A 72 -9.33 -8.69 10.36
CA ASN A 72 -9.60 -7.26 10.54
C ASN A 72 -8.36 -6.49 10.07
N VAL A 73 -8.51 -5.67 9.04
CA VAL A 73 -7.39 -4.95 8.41
C VAL A 73 -7.43 -3.49 8.80
N ILE A 74 -6.31 -2.98 9.31
CA ILE A 74 -6.04 -1.57 9.45
C ILE A 74 -5.09 -1.21 8.31
N SER A 75 -5.59 -0.52 7.29
CA SER A 75 -4.81 -0.11 6.12
C SER A 75 -4.28 1.30 6.35
N ASN A 76 -2.97 1.49 6.27
CA ASN A 76 -2.32 2.79 6.41
C ASN A 76 -1.44 3.13 5.22
N ASP A 77 -1.44 4.39 4.82
CA ASP A 77 -0.42 4.97 3.95
C ASP A 77 -0.41 6.50 4.14
N ILE A 78 0.70 7.15 3.83
CA ILE A 78 0.76 8.62 3.85
C ILE A 78 0.05 9.22 2.62
N ALA A 79 -0.03 8.47 1.52
CA ALA A 79 -0.58 8.95 0.26
C ALA A 79 -2.10 8.98 0.25
N CYS A 80 -2.69 10.13 -0.10
CA CYS A 80 -4.14 10.28 -0.18
C CYS A 80 -4.82 9.38 -1.23
N TRP A 81 -4.13 9.04 -2.32
CA TRP A 81 -4.66 8.13 -3.32
C TRP A 81 -4.70 6.67 -2.82
N SER A 82 -3.80 6.31 -1.90
CA SER A 82 -3.81 4.99 -1.26
C SER A 82 -4.98 4.88 -0.28
N GLU A 83 -5.23 5.93 0.52
CA GLU A 83 -6.43 6.04 1.38
C GLU A 83 -7.73 5.85 0.60
N VAL A 84 -7.86 6.51 -0.56
CA VAL A 84 -9.02 6.38 -1.45
C VAL A 84 -9.20 4.95 -1.96
N CYS A 85 -8.13 4.32 -2.43
CA CYS A 85 -8.17 2.91 -2.82
C CYS A 85 -8.59 2.01 -1.64
N ALA A 86 -8.06 2.25 -0.44
CA ALA A 86 -8.33 1.44 0.74
C ALA A 86 -9.79 1.55 1.16
N LYS A 87 -10.35 2.77 1.17
CA LYS A 87 -11.78 3.00 1.43
C LYS A 87 -12.66 2.30 0.41
N CYS A 88 -12.29 2.37 -0.88
CA CYS A 88 -13.00 1.67 -1.94
C CYS A 88 -13.05 0.15 -1.69
N PHE A 89 -11.90 -0.48 -1.51
CA PHE A 89 -11.85 -1.95 -1.45
C PHE A 89 -12.25 -2.54 -0.09
N LEU A 90 -12.04 -1.82 1.01
CA LEU A 90 -12.30 -2.34 2.36
C LEU A 90 -13.61 -1.87 2.99
N LEU A 91 -14.10 -0.66 2.62
CA LEU A 91 -15.20 0.00 3.35
C LEU A 91 -16.45 0.22 2.51
N HIS A 92 -16.46 -0.10 1.22
CA HIS A 92 -17.65 0.03 0.37
C HIS A 92 -18.86 -0.72 0.96
N ARG A 93 -20.05 -0.14 0.78
CA ARG A 93 -21.30 -0.72 1.32
C ARG A 93 -22.35 -0.96 0.26
N LYS A 94 -22.35 -0.15 -0.81
CA LYS A 94 -23.35 -0.24 -1.87
C LYS A 94 -22.99 -1.39 -2.83
N ASN A 95 -23.99 -1.85 -3.56
CA ASN A 95 -23.80 -2.92 -4.54
C ASN A 95 -23.24 -2.37 -5.87
N LYS A 96 -22.82 -3.30 -6.74
CA LYS A 96 -22.28 -2.96 -8.07
C LYS A 96 -23.22 -2.08 -8.90
N LYS A 97 -24.54 -2.34 -8.85
CA LYS A 97 -25.54 -1.60 -9.65
C LYS A 97 -25.60 -0.13 -9.28
N TYR A 98 -25.53 0.20 -7.99
CA TYR A 98 -25.50 1.60 -7.53
C TYR A 98 -24.33 2.38 -8.15
N TYR A 99 -23.11 1.83 -8.05
CA TYR A 99 -21.93 2.49 -8.62
C TYR A 99 -21.98 2.50 -10.15
N GLN A 100 -22.47 1.43 -10.79
CA GLN A 100 -22.56 1.36 -12.25
C GLN A 100 -23.38 2.53 -12.82
N ASN A 101 -24.54 2.86 -12.22
CA ASN A 101 -25.36 3.99 -12.67
C ASN A 101 -24.58 5.33 -12.66
N ILE A 102 -23.79 5.57 -11.61
CA ILE A 102 -22.96 6.78 -11.49
C ILE A 102 -21.87 6.77 -12.57
N LEU A 103 -21.20 5.63 -12.75
CA LEU A 103 -20.13 5.52 -13.74
C LEU A 103 -20.64 5.65 -15.18
N ASP A 104 -21.87 5.19 -15.47
CA ASP A 104 -22.50 5.35 -16.78
C ASP A 104 -22.77 6.82 -17.10
N GLU A 105 -23.24 7.61 -16.12
CA GLU A 105 -23.38 9.07 -16.26
C GLU A 105 -22.01 9.70 -16.56
N LEU A 106 -20.97 9.39 -15.78
CA LEU A 106 -19.62 9.92 -15.98
C LEU A 106 -19.03 9.52 -17.35
N ASN A 107 -19.24 8.27 -17.76
CA ASN A 107 -18.82 7.75 -19.07
C ASN A 107 -19.56 8.42 -20.24
N SER A 108 -20.75 9.01 -20.02
CA SER A 108 -21.50 9.73 -21.06
C SER A 108 -21.05 11.19 -21.29
N LEU A 109 -20.34 11.79 -20.32
CA LEU A 109 -19.95 13.20 -20.37
C LEU A 109 -19.14 13.60 -21.63
N LYS A 110 -19.46 14.75 -22.22
CA LYS A 110 -18.57 15.34 -23.23
C LYS A 110 -17.37 15.99 -22.53
N GLY A 111 -16.15 15.62 -22.93
CA GLY A 111 -14.93 16.22 -22.39
C GLY A 111 -14.70 17.67 -22.86
N TYR A 112 -13.93 18.43 -22.09
CA TYR A 112 -13.48 19.79 -22.45
C TYR A 112 -12.02 20.00 -22.04
N ASN A 113 -11.39 21.05 -22.56
CA ASN A 113 -10.02 21.41 -22.19
C ASN A 113 -10.01 22.06 -20.79
N GLY A 114 -9.57 21.33 -19.77
CA GLY A 114 -9.36 21.86 -18.43
C GLY A 114 -7.88 21.83 -18.02
N TRP A 115 -7.66 21.76 -16.72
CA TRP A 115 -6.31 21.80 -16.13
C TRP A 115 -5.52 20.54 -16.46
N PHE A 116 -6.14 19.35 -16.41
CA PHE A 116 -5.46 18.10 -16.76
C PHE A 116 -5.10 18.07 -18.25
N THR A 117 -5.99 18.52 -19.14
CA THR A 117 -5.67 18.65 -20.56
C THR A 117 -4.49 19.59 -20.81
N LYS A 118 -4.49 20.76 -20.16
CA LYS A 118 -3.41 21.73 -20.34
C LYS A 118 -2.04 21.19 -19.95
N TYR A 119 -1.94 20.43 -18.87
CA TYR A 119 -0.65 20.06 -18.27
C TYR A 119 -0.22 18.60 -18.48
N TYR A 120 -1.15 17.72 -18.84
CA TYR A 120 -0.88 16.29 -18.97
C TYR A 120 -1.45 15.67 -20.27
N GLY A 121 -2.13 16.47 -21.10
CA GLY A 121 -2.66 16.04 -22.39
C GLY A 121 -1.70 16.33 -23.53
N GLY A 122 -1.51 15.35 -24.42
CA GLY A 122 -0.78 15.53 -25.68
C GLY A 122 -1.35 14.69 -26.81
N ASP A 123 -0.82 14.89 -28.01
CA ASP A 123 -1.12 14.14 -29.22
C ASP A 123 0.17 13.94 -30.04
N GLU A 124 0.05 13.50 -31.30
CA GLU A 124 1.19 13.25 -32.18
C GLU A 124 1.93 14.54 -32.59
N THR A 125 1.29 15.71 -32.47
CA THR A 125 1.90 17.00 -32.78
C THR A 125 2.62 17.62 -31.57
N THR A 126 2.40 17.05 -30.38
CA THR A 126 2.96 17.56 -29.13
C THR A 126 4.45 17.26 -29.04
N GLN A 127 5.28 18.31 -29.05
CA GLN A 127 6.75 18.18 -29.02
C GLN A 127 7.31 17.71 -27.67
N ILE A 128 6.54 17.89 -26.59
CA ILE A 128 6.91 17.47 -25.24
C ILE A 128 6.20 16.17 -24.87
N LYS A 129 6.91 15.28 -24.17
CA LYS A 129 6.35 14.00 -23.75
C LYS A 129 5.21 14.22 -22.75
N MET A 130 4.09 13.53 -22.95
CA MET A 130 2.91 13.63 -22.10
C MET A 130 2.45 12.24 -21.63
N PRO A 131 1.86 12.13 -20.43
CA PRO A 131 1.40 10.85 -19.90
C PRO A 131 0.10 10.36 -20.52
N PHE A 132 -0.73 11.24 -21.10
CA PHE A 132 -2.05 10.87 -21.60
C PHE A 132 -2.36 11.57 -22.93
N GLN A 133 -3.12 10.89 -23.77
CA GLN A 133 -3.67 11.52 -24.96
C GLN A 133 -4.69 12.61 -24.61
N ILE A 134 -4.74 13.66 -25.42
CA ILE A 134 -5.60 14.84 -25.19
C ILE A 134 -7.08 14.46 -25.05
N LYS A 135 -7.56 13.46 -25.79
CA LYS A 135 -8.93 12.94 -25.67
C LYS A 135 -9.25 12.41 -24.27
N ASN A 136 -8.29 11.75 -23.64
CA ASN A 136 -8.47 11.12 -22.32
C ASN A 136 -8.39 12.16 -21.20
N THR A 137 -7.53 13.17 -21.34
CA THR A 137 -7.47 14.27 -20.37
C THR A 137 -8.68 15.19 -20.44
N ARG A 138 -9.25 15.43 -21.64
CA ARG A 138 -10.50 16.21 -21.77
C ARG A 138 -11.66 15.53 -21.04
N LYS A 139 -11.71 14.20 -21.14
CA LYS A 139 -12.69 13.39 -20.44
C LYS A 139 -12.43 13.39 -18.94
N LEU A 140 -11.17 13.30 -18.52
CA LEU A 140 -10.76 13.41 -17.11
C LEU A 140 -11.20 14.75 -16.48
N ASP A 141 -10.95 15.88 -17.15
CA ASP A 141 -11.36 17.20 -16.67
C ASP A 141 -12.88 17.23 -16.39
N ALA A 142 -13.69 16.80 -17.35
CA ALA A 142 -15.15 16.75 -17.18
C ALA A 142 -15.60 15.78 -16.08
N ILE A 143 -15.00 14.59 -16.00
CA ILE A 143 -15.35 13.60 -14.97
C ILE A 143 -15.01 14.13 -13.58
N ARG A 144 -13.85 14.77 -13.38
CA ARG A 144 -13.49 15.26 -12.05
C ARG A 144 -14.40 16.38 -11.60
N ASP A 145 -14.68 17.37 -12.44
CA ASP A 145 -15.58 18.44 -12.03
C ASP A 145 -16.98 17.88 -11.72
N LYS A 146 -17.47 16.88 -12.50
CA LYS A 146 -18.74 16.22 -12.20
C LYS A 146 -18.73 15.43 -10.88
N ILE A 147 -17.65 14.72 -10.55
CA ILE A 147 -17.55 13.98 -9.27
C ILE A 147 -17.68 14.93 -8.07
N ASP A 148 -17.13 16.15 -8.15
CA ASP A 148 -17.23 17.14 -7.07
C ASP A 148 -18.67 17.68 -6.91
N GLU A 149 -19.43 17.76 -8.01
CA GLU A 149 -20.85 18.13 -7.98
C GLU A 149 -21.77 17.06 -7.36
N LEU A 150 -21.43 15.77 -7.49
CA LEU A 150 -22.27 14.66 -7.02
C LEU A 150 -22.42 14.61 -5.50
N LYS A 151 -21.55 15.29 -4.74
CA LYS A 151 -21.56 15.36 -3.26
C LYS A 151 -21.75 13.99 -2.58
N LEU A 152 -21.06 12.98 -3.11
CA LEU A 152 -21.07 11.64 -2.54
C LEU A 152 -20.45 11.65 -1.13
N ASN A 153 -20.85 10.71 -0.28
CA ASN A 153 -20.11 10.50 0.97
C ASN A 153 -18.69 9.99 0.68
N ASP A 154 -17.78 10.17 1.63
CA ASP A 154 -16.35 9.87 1.51
C ASP A 154 -16.06 8.46 0.96
N ILE A 155 -16.82 7.43 1.38
CA ILE A 155 -16.62 6.05 0.91
C ILE A 155 -17.09 5.88 -0.54
N ASP A 156 -18.29 6.36 -0.87
CA ASP A 156 -18.83 6.23 -2.23
C ASP A 156 -18.03 7.07 -3.23
N GLN A 157 -17.57 8.26 -2.83
CA GLN A 157 -16.64 9.07 -3.61
C GLN A 157 -15.32 8.33 -3.83
N SER A 158 -14.81 7.64 -2.80
CA SER A 158 -13.58 6.85 -2.92
C SER A 158 -13.71 5.69 -3.92
N VAL A 159 -14.88 5.05 -4.01
CA VAL A 159 -15.14 4.01 -5.02
C VAL A 159 -15.11 4.60 -6.44
N VAL A 160 -15.81 5.73 -6.66
CA VAL A 160 -15.86 6.39 -7.97
C VAL A 160 -14.48 6.93 -8.38
N LEU A 161 -13.73 7.54 -7.46
CA LEU A 161 -12.37 8.01 -7.71
C LEU A 161 -11.42 6.84 -8.00
N THR A 162 -11.56 5.71 -7.30
CA THR A 162 -10.77 4.50 -7.58
C THR A 162 -11.07 3.95 -8.97
N SER A 163 -12.34 3.95 -9.41
CA SER A 163 -12.71 3.63 -10.81
C SER A 163 -12.03 4.55 -11.82
N LEU A 164 -11.94 5.84 -11.52
CA LEU A 164 -11.25 6.80 -12.39
C LEU A 164 -9.75 6.53 -12.46
N LEU A 165 -9.08 6.27 -11.32
CA LEU A 165 -7.65 5.93 -11.29
C LEU A 165 -7.37 4.65 -12.09
N LEU A 166 -8.18 3.60 -11.91
CA LEU A 166 -8.06 2.35 -12.66
C LEU A 166 -8.27 2.56 -14.16
N ALA A 167 -9.23 3.40 -14.56
CA ALA A 167 -9.46 3.72 -15.96
C ALA A 167 -8.28 4.48 -16.58
N LEU A 168 -7.74 5.49 -15.88
CA LEU A 168 -6.57 6.25 -16.31
C LEU A 168 -5.34 5.36 -16.47
N ASP A 169 -5.13 4.42 -15.53
CA ASP A 169 -4.01 3.47 -15.55
C ASP A 169 -3.99 2.59 -16.82
N THR A 170 -5.15 2.39 -17.46
CA THR A 170 -5.28 1.62 -18.71
C THR A 170 -5.02 2.43 -19.99
N VAL A 171 -4.95 3.77 -19.91
CA VAL A 171 -4.81 4.66 -21.07
C VAL A 171 -3.62 5.62 -20.98
N ASP A 172 -2.67 5.35 -20.09
CA ASP A 172 -1.45 6.13 -19.93
C ASP A 172 -0.30 5.71 -20.88
N SER A 173 0.66 6.60 -21.04
CA SER A 173 1.89 6.41 -21.82
C SER A 173 3.13 6.49 -20.92
N THR A 174 3.16 5.66 -19.88
CA THR A 174 4.25 5.61 -18.89
C THR A 174 4.78 4.19 -18.67
N LEU A 175 5.89 4.07 -17.92
CA LEU A 175 6.44 2.80 -17.43
C LEU A 175 5.80 2.33 -16.11
N GLY A 176 4.69 2.92 -15.67
CA GLY A 176 4.01 2.60 -14.41
C GLY A 176 4.24 3.63 -13.28
N HIS A 177 4.81 4.79 -13.61
CA HIS A 177 4.93 5.95 -12.73
C HIS A 177 4.96 7.26 -13.55
N PHE A 178 4.74 8.40 -12.89
CA PHE A 178 4.62 9.73 -13.52
C PHE A 178 5.82 10.65 -13.33
N ALA A 179 6.96 10.10 -12.92
CA ALA A 179 8.23 10.84 -12.90
C ALA A 179 8.93 10.92 -14.26
N SER A 180 8.51 10.11 -15.25
CA SER A 180 9.00 10.16 -16.63
C SER A 180 7.96 9.56 -17.58
N TYR A 181 7.97 10.01 -18.84
CA TYR A 181 7.00 9.61 -19.87
C TYR A 181 7.71 9.01 -21.09
N LEU A 182 7.01 8.13 -21.81
CA LEU A 182 7.54 7.53 -23.03
C LEU A 182 7.70 8.57 -24.14
N SER A 183 8.71 8.41 -25.00
CA SER A 183 8.88 9.27 -26.18
C SER A 183 7.86 8.97 -27.28
N THR A 184 7.43 7.72 -27.36
CA THR A 184 6.42 7.26 -28.31
C THR A 184 5.19 6.85 -27.54
N TRP A 185 4.01 7.19 -28.05
CA TRP A 185 2.74 6.82 -27.45
C TRP A 185 2.62 5.30 -27.29
N SER A 186 2.27 4.86 -26.08
CA SER A 186 2.01 3.44 -25.82
C SER A 186 0.76 3.01 -26.59
N LYS A 187 0.70 1.75 -27.05
CA LYS A 187 -0.49 1.21 -27.75
C LYS A 187 -1.78 1.41 -26.94
N ARG A 188 -1.70 1.25 -25.61
CA ARG A 188 -2.86 1.40 -24.72
C ARG A 188 -3.34 2.85 -24.58
N SER A 189 -2.46 3.84 -24.80
CA SER A 189 -2.85 5.26 -24.70
C SER A 189 -3.87 5.69 -25.76
N TYR A 190 -3.99 4.94 -26.86
CA TYR A 190 -4.97 5.14 -27.92
C TYR A 190 -6.37 4.63 -27.56
N ASN A 191 -6.53 3.90 -26.45
CA ASN A 191 -7.85 3.51 -25.97
C ASN A 191 -8.59 4.73 -25.39
N ASP A 192 -9.92 4.63 -25.31
CA ASP A 192 -10.74 5.64 -24.65
C ASP A 192 -10.79 5.40 -23.14
N LEU A 193 -10.81 6.50 -22.38
CA LEU A 193 -11.00 6.48 -20.93
C LEU A 193 -12.42 6.00 -20.59
N ILE A 194 -12.54 4.79 -20.07
CA ILE A 194 -13.82 4.17 -19.69
C ILE A 194 -13.75 3.70 -18.23
N LEU A 195 -14.60 4.26 -17.38
CA LEU A 195 -14.72 3.88 -15.97
C LEU A 195 -15.49 2.57 -15.85
N LYS A 196 -14.99 1.68 -14.99
CA LYS A 196 -15.63 0.40 -14.64
C LYS A 196 -15.73 0.28 -13.13
N VAL A 197 -16.80 -0.34 -12.63
CA VAL A 197 -16.94 -0.59 -11.19
C VAL A 197 -15.77 -1.47 -10.74
N PRO A 198 -15.05 -1.12 -9.65
CA PRO A 198 -13.93 -1.93 -9.18
C PRO A 198 -14.40 -3.32 -8.76
N GLU A 199 -13.48 -4.26 -8.61
CA GLU A 199 -13.79 -5.61 -8.13
C GLU A 199 -14.11 -5.61 -6.62
N LEU A 200 -15.30 -5.13 -6.28
CA LEU A 200 -15.78 -4.97 -4.91
C LEU A 200 -16.14 -6.33 -4.30
N LYS A 201 -15.19 -6.92 -3.57
CA LYS A 201 -15.39 -8.14 -2.79
C LYS A 201 -15.90 -7.79 -1.39
N LYS A 202 -17.08 -8.29 -1.02
CA LYS A 202 -17.60 -8.13 0.34
C LYS A 202 -16.78 -8.97 1.32
N THR A 203 -16.35 -8.36 2.41
CA THR A 203 -15.67 -8.99 3.53
C THR A 203 -16.42 -8.70 4.83
N ASN A 204 -16.28 -9.57 5.84
CA ASN A 204 -16.98 -9.43 7.12
C ASN A 204 -16.10 -8.80 8.23
N GLY A 205 -14.85 -8.45 7.89
CA GLY A 205 -13.90 -7.88 8.84
C GLY A 205 -14.26 -6.47 9.27
N LYS A 206 -13.88 -6.10 10.49
CA LYS A 206 -13.96 -4.72 10.99
C LYS A 206 -12.73 -3.95 10.49
N HIS A 207 -12.79 -3.52 9.24
CA HIS A 207 -11.68 -2.81 8.60
C HIS A 207 -11.63 -1.33 9.03
N LYS A 208 -10.41 -0.77 9.06
CA LYS A 208 -10.15 0.65 9.28
C LYS A 208 -9.16 1.15 8.23
N VAL A 209 -9.32 2.39 7.81
CA VAL A 209 -8.37 3.08 6.92
C VAL A 209 -7.82 4.28 7.68
N ILE A 210 -6.51 4.46 7.64
CA ILE A 210 -5.79 5.57 8.26
C ILE A 210 -4.90 6.19 7.17
N ARG A 211 -4.81 7.52 7.15
CA ARG A 211 -3.83 8.23 6.33
C ARG A 211 -2.93 9.08 7.20
N ASP A 212 -1.84 8.49 7.68
CA ASP A 212 -0.86 9.22 8.49
C ASP A 212 0.56 8.63 8.37
N ASP A 213 1.52 9.35 8.94
CA ASP A 213 2.87 8.86 9.15
C ASP A 213 2.86 7.62 10.05
N ILE A 214 3.61 6.59 9.63
CA ILE A 214 3.61 5.30 10.30
C ILE A 214 3.97 5.42 11.80
N PHE A 215 4.90 6.31 12.18
CA PHE A 215 5.31 6.43 13.57
C PHE A 215 4.20 6.99 14.48
N LYS A 216 3.27 7.79 13.93
CA LYS A 216 2.08 8.21 14.67
C LYS A 216 1.08 7.06 14.80
N VAL A 217 0.86 6.31 13.72
CA VAL A 217 -0.04 5.14 13.73
C VAL A 217 0.39 4.11 14.77
N LEU A 218 1.69 3.82 14.85
CA LEU A 218 2.25 2.86 15.82
C LEU A 218 2.17 3.33 17.27
N LYS A 219 2.11 4.65 17.52
CA LYS A 219 1.99 5.21 18.87
C LYS A 219 0.59 5.00 19.44
N ASP A 220 -0.44 5.20 18.62
CA ASP A 220 -1.82 5.32 19.09
C ASP A 220 -2.65 4.03 18.91
N ASN A 221 -2.07 2.97 18.36
CA ASN A 221 -2.79 1.73 18.04
C ASN A 221 -1.99 0.48 18.40
N THR A 222 -2.71 -0.61 18.67
CA THR A 222 -2.16 -1.96 18.95
C THR A 222 -2.70 -2.96 17.94
N PHE A 223 -1.91 -3.97 17.61
CA PHE A 223 -2.23 -4.96 16.58
C PHE A 223 -1.82 -6.37 17.04
N ASP A 224 -2.40 -7.41 16.45
CA ASP A 224 -1.89 -8.77 16.69
C ASP A 224 -0.66 -9.01 15.79
N LEU A 225 -0.72 -8.52 14.56
CA LEU A 225 0.37 -8.53 13.58
C LEU A 225 0.49 -7.19 12.86
N ALA A 226 1.73 -6.74 12.61
CA ALA A 226 2.00 -5.62 11.72
C ALA A 226 2.78 -6.08 10.48
N TYR A 227 2.21 -5.85 9.31
CA TYR A 227 2.87 -6.02 8.02
C TYR A 227 3.49 -4.69 7.58
N PHE A 228 4.77 -4.73 7.25
CA PHE A 228 5.51 -3.58 6.75
C PHE A 228 6.13 -3.87 5.39
N ASP A 229 5.97 -2.93 4.48
CA ASP A 229 6.63 -2.87 3.17
C ASP A 229 7.04 -1.40 2.91
N PRO A 230 7.97 -0.85 3.71
CA PRO A 230 8.31 0.56 3.62
C PRO A 230 8.95 0.86 2.25
N PRO A 231 8.77 2.07 1.69
CA PRO A 231 9.52 2.46 0.50
C PRO A 231 11.02 2.45 0.83
N TYR A 232 11.80 1.70 0.05
CA TYR A 232 13.25 1.64 0.20
C TYR A 232 13.94 2.35 -0.96
N GLY A 233 14.96 3.13 -0.64
CA GLY A 233 15.84 3.69 -1.66
C GLY A 233 16.79 2.62 -2.20
N SER A 234 17.19 2.75 -3.46
CA SER A 234 18.17 1.86 -4.07
C SER A 234 19.52 1.91 -3.34
N ASN A 235 20.16 0.74 -3.20
CA ASN A 235 21.52 0.58 -2.69
C ASN A 235 22.62 0.77 -3.75
N ASN A 236 22.27 1.22 -4.96
CA ASN A 236 23.27 1.40 -6.01
C ASN A 236 24.17 2.62 -5.72
N GLU A 237 25.34 2.39 -5.13
CA GLU A 237 26.33 3.43 -4.81
C GLU A 237 26.88 4.14 -6.06
N LYS A 238 26.83 3.49 -7.23
CA LYS A 238 27.33 4.05 -8.51
C LYS A 238 26.32 4.97 -9.21
N MET A 239 25.05 4.91 -8.83
CA MET A 239 24.06 5.89 -9.27
C MET A 239 23.96 7.00 -8.21
N PRO A 240 24.18 8.28 -8.55
CA PRO A 240 23.80 9.35 -7.64
C PRO A 240 22.33 9.09 -7.28
N PRO A 241 21.97 9.06 -5.98
CA PRO A 241 20.67 8.58 -5.54
C PRO A 241 19.62 9.26 -6.39
N SER A 242 18.89 8.47 -7.20
CA SER A 242 17.92 9.02 -8.14
C SER A 242 16.97 9.87 -7.31
N ARG A 243 17.07 11.19 -7.45
CA ARG A 243 16.51 12.12 -6.45
C ARG A 243 14.98 12.02 -6.36
N VAL A 244 14.34 11.39 -7.35
CA VAL A 244 12.91 11.14 -7.41
C VAL A 244 12.50 10.19 -6.28
N ARG A 245 11.88 10.76 -5.24
CA ARG A 245 11.27 10.04 -4.11
C ARG A 245 9.97 9.36 -4.51
N TYR A 246 9.52 8.39 -3.72
CA TYR A 246 8.29 7.62 -3.97
C TYR A 246 7.05 8.49 -4.22
N SER A 247 6.91 9.58 -3.45
CA SER A 247 5.81 10.56 -3.59
C SER A 247 5.75 11.19 -4.99
N SER A 248 6.89 11.34 -5.66
CA SER A 248 6.98 11.87 -7.02
C SER A 248 6.52 10.88 -8.09
N TYR A 249 6.55 9.57 -7.84
CA TYR A 249 6.10 8.59 -8.83
C TYR A 249 4.59 8.64 -9.06
N TYR A 250 3.82 9.04 -8.06
CA TYR A 250 2.35 8.98 -8.08
C TYR A 250 1.69 10.35 -7.88
N HIS A 251 2.43 11.43 -8.18
CA HIS A 251 1.95 12.81 -8.00
C HIS A 251 0.66 13.11 -8.79
N ILE A 252 0.49 12.53 -9.98
CA ILE A 252 -0.75 12.70 -10.77
C ILE A 252 -1.95 12.10 -10.04
N TRP A 253 -1.79 10.95 -9.37
CA TRP A 253 -2.88 10.37 -8.58
C TRP A 253 -3.30 11.31 -7.46
N THR A 254 -2.35 11.96 -6.78
CA THR A 254 -2.66 13.03 -5.81
C THR A 254 -3.47 14.16 -6.45
N SER A 255 -3.07 14.64 -7.64
CA SER A 255 -3.82 15.69 -8.35
C SER A 255 -5.22 15.25 -8.78
N VAL A 256 -5.39 14.02 -9.26
CA VAL A 256 -6.71 13.47 -9.61
C VAL A 256 -7.59 13.36 -8.37
N ILE A 257 -7.08 12.83 -7.26
CA ILE A 257 -7.86 12.68 -6.03
C ILE A 257 -8.25 14.04 -5.45
N LYS A 258 -7.31 14.97 -5.30
CA LYS A 258 -7.56 16.27 -4.68
C LYS A 258 -8.30 17.25 -5.60
N ASN A 259 -8.17 17.11 -6.93
CA ASN A 259 -8.63 18.07 -7.94
C ASN A 259 -8.24 19.54 -7.61
N ASP A 260 -7.08 19.72 -6.97
CA ASP A 260 -6.66 20.99 -6.35
C ASP A 260 -5.84 21.88 -7.28
N LYS A 261 -5.62 21.46 -8.53
CA LYS A 261 -4.95 22.24 -9.59
C LYS A 261 -3.64 22.90 -9.09
N PRO A 262 -2.71 22.10 -8.55
CA PRO A 262 -1.57 22.60 -7.80
C PRO A 262 -0.59 23.36 -8.70
N ALA A 263 0.30 24.14 -8.07
CA ALA A 263 1.50 24.60 -8.74
C ALA A 263 2.37 23.40 -9.18
N ILE A 264 2.98 23.49 -10.35
CA ILE A 264 3.75 22.42 -10.99
C ILE A 264 5.15 22.88 -11.38
N PHE A 265 6.08 21.93 -11.51
CA PHE A 265 7.45 22.20 -11.90
C PHE A 265 8.08 21.10 -12.76
N GLY A 266 9.17 21.49 -13.43
CA GLY A 266 10.01 20.60 -14.22
C GLY A 266 9.35 20.11 -15.51
N LYS A 267 10.13 19.38 -16.33
CA LYS A 267 9.70 18.95 -17.68
C LYS A 267 8.49 18.01 -17.71
N VAL A 268 8.21 17.34 -16.59
CA VAL A 268 7.12 16.36 -16.47
C VAL A 268 5.92 16.91 -15.69
N ASN A 269 5.91 18.21 -15.37
CA ASN A 269 4.83 18.88 -14.65
C ASN A 269 4.51 18.21 -13.30
N ARG A 270 5.54 17.91 -12.50
CA ARG A 270 5.37 17.39 -11.13
C ARG A 270 4.72 18.44 -10.23
N ARG A 271 3.93 18.02 -9.24
CA ARG A 271 3.41 18.93 -8.22
C ARG A 271 4.55 19.53 -7.38
N GLU A 272 4.54 20.83 -7.11
CA GLU A 272 5.54 21.53 -6.29
C GLU A 272 5.74 20.90 -4.89
N ASP A 273 4.66 20.42 -4.28
CA ASP A 273 4.67 19.73 -2.97
C ASP A 273 5.33 18.34 -2.97
N THR A 274 5.68 17.80 -4.16
CA THR A 274 6.39 16.52 -4.30
C THR A 274 7.89 16.69 -4.54
N ARG A 275 8.43 17.91 -4.39
CA ARG A 275 9.88 18.11 -4.43
C ARG A 275 10.59 17.26 -3.39
N ASP A 276 11.79 16.81 -3.77
CA ASP A 276 12.57 15.85 -2.99
C ASP A 276 12.98 16.36 -1.60
N LEU A 277 13.01 17.68 -1.39
CA LEU A 277 13.27 18.33 -0.10
C LEU A 277 12.02 18.48 0.79
N VAL A 278 10.82 18.32 0.22
CA VAL A 278 9.54 18.59 0.89
C VAL A 278 8.85 17.29 1.30
N SER A 279 8.91 16.25 0.46
CA SER A 279 8.17 15.00 0.65
C SER A 279 9.10 13.78 0.70
N ALA A 280 10.21 13.86 1.44
CA ALA A 280 11.12 12.74 1.62
C ALA A 280 10.61 11.76 2.69
N SER A 281 10.49 10.48 2.34
CA SER A 281 10.35 9.41 3.33
C SER A 281 11.70 9.15 3.99
N VAL A 282 11.72 9.04 5.32
CA VAL A 282 12.93 8.67 6.07
C VAL A 282 13.45 7.29 5.69
N PHE A 283 12.57 6.39 5.22
CA PHE A 283 12.93 5.04 4.76
C PHE A 283 13.63 5.04 3.39
N GLU A 284 13.54 6.13 2.64
CA GLU A 284 14.23 6.32 1.36
C GLU A 284 15.54 7.11 1.53
N GLU A 285 15.90 7.50 2.75
CA GLU A 285 17.05 8.38 2.99
C GLU A 285 18.37 7.69 2.64
N PHE A 286 19.25 8.41 1.94
CA PHE A 286 20.53 7.90 1.48
C PHE A 286 21.69 8.38 2.35
N ARG A 287 21.46 9.44 3.14
CA ARG A 287 22.47 9.97 4.05
C ARG A 287 22.71 9.00 5.21
N LYS A 288 23.96 9.03 5.67
CA LYS A 288 24.39 8.39 6.91
C LYS A 288 24.33 9.43 8.04
N ASN A 289 24.10 8.95 9.26
CA ASN A 289 24.24 9.76 10.46
C ASN A 289 25.72 9.96 10.82
N GLU A 290 25.99 10.71 11.89
CA GLU A 290 27.35 11.00 12.39
C GLU A 290 28.15 9.73 12.76
N LYS A 291 27.46 8.62 13.03
CA LYS A 291 28.06 7.32 13.36
C LYS A 291 28.32 6.45 12.13
N GLY A 292 28.01 6.92 10.92
CA GLY A 292 28.20 6.19 9.68
C GLY A 292 27.07 5.22 9.31
N ASN A 293 25.97 5.16 10.08
CA ASN A 293 24.83 4.30 9.78
C ASN A 293 23.84 5.01 8.85
N PHE A 294 23.24 4.29 7.90
CA PHE A 294 22.18 4.86 7.06
C PHE A 294 20.95 5.24 7.90
N ILE A 295 20.43 6.45 7.69
CA ILE A 295 19.25 6.96 8.39
C ILE A 295 18.02 6.06 8.14
N ALA A 296 17.91 5.46 6.95
CA ALA A 296 16.84 4.52 6.63
C ALA A 296 16.86 3.26 7.50
N ILE A 297 18.04 2.73 7.85
CA ILE A 297 18.19 1.55 8.72
C ILE A 297 17.73 1.89 10.13
N GLU A 298 18.14 3.06 10.65
CA GLU A 298 17.69 3.55 11.96
C GLU A 298 16.16 3.76 11.99
N ALA A 299 15.57 4.20 10.89
CA ALA A 299 14.12 4.32 10.78
C ALA A 299 13.40 2.97 10.83
N ILE A 300 13.92 1.94 10.13
CA ILE A 300 13.39 0.57 10.20
C ILE A 300 13.49 0.03 11.63
N LYS A 301 14.65 0.21 12.28
CA LYS A 301 14.87 -0.17 13.68
C LYS A 301 13.85 0.50 14.61
N LYS A 302 13.71 1.83 14.49
CA LYS A 302 12.72 2.59 15.28
C LYS A 302 11.29 2.12 15.03
N MET A 303 10.94 1.80 13.79
CA MET A 303 9.61 1.32 13.42
C MET A 303 9.29 -0.02 14.09
N ILE A 304 10.20 -0.99 13.99
CA ILE A 304 10.06 -2.31 14.63
C ILE A 304 9.98 -2.15 16.16
N GLN A 305 10.85 -1.33 16.75
CA GLN A 305 10.85 -1.06 18.19
C GLN A 305 9.55 -0.38 18.67
N SER A 306 9.03 0.58 17.92
CA SER A 306 7.81 1.34 18.27
C SER A 306 6.52 0.55 18.04
N THR A 307 6.56 -0.52 17.26
CA THR A 307 5.37 -1.30 16.90
C THR A 307 4.81 -2.05 18.10
N GLN A 308 3.54 -1.80 18.44
CA GLN A 308 2.81 -2.51 19.49
C GLN A 308 2.05 -3.71 18.88
N ALA A 309 2.79 -4.75 18.52
CA ALA A 309 2.23 -6.01 18.01
C ALA A 309 3.02 -7.22 18.50
N ARG A 310 2.34 -8.37 18.64
CA ARG A 310 2.99 -9.64 18.97
C ARG A 310 3.87 -10.12 17.81
N TYR A 311 3.35 -10.01 16.58
CA TYR A 311 4.06 -10.42 15.38
C TYR A 311 4.38 -9.24 14.46
N ILE A 312 5.53 -9.28 13.81
CA ILE A 312 5.90 -8.35 12.74
C ILE A 312 6.30 -9.17 11.52
N LEU A 313 5.72 -8.82 10.37
CA LEU A 313 6.09 -9.36 9.06
C LEU A 313 6.64 -8.21 8.21
N LEU A 314 7.93 -8.24 7.90
CA LEU A 314 8.57 -7.23 7.05
C LEU A 314 8.86 -7.81 5.68
N SER A 315 8.42 -7.12 4.64
CA SER A 315 8.88 -7.33 3.27
C SER A 315 10.03 -6.37 2.96
N TYR A 316 11.12 -6.90 2.41
CA TYR A 316 12.27 -6.07 2.02
C TYR A 316 13.04 -6.70 0.85
N SER A 317 13.47 -5.86 -0.10
CA SER A 317 14.26 -6.32 -1.25
C SER A 317 15.76 -6.19 -0.99
N SER A 318 16.58 -7.10 -1.53
CA SER A 318 18.05 -6.99 -1.54
C SER A 318 18.57 -5.76 -2.29
N GLY A 319 17.73 -5.13 -3.13
CA GLY A 319 18.04 -3.85 -3.75
C GLY A 319 17.92 -2.63 -2.82
N GLY A 320 17.38 -2.82 -1.62
CA GLY A 320 17.28 -1.80 -0.57
C GLY A 320 18.59 -1.59 0.19
N ARG A 321 18.68 -0.49 0.94
CA ARG A 321 19.91 -0.10 1.65
C ARG A 321 20.25 -0.95 2.86
N ALA A 322 19.25 -1.54 3.51
CA ALA A 322 19.51 -2.43 4.63
C ALA A 322 19.92 -3.81 4.11
N THR A 323 21.05 -4.34 4.57
CA THR A 323 21.41 -5.73 4.26
C THR A 323 20.53 -6.69 5.03
N LYS A 324 20.51 -7.95 4.58
CA LYS A 324 19.79 -9.02 5.29
C LYS A 324 20.31 -9.16 6.72
N GLU A 325 21.63 -9.15 6.92
CA GLU A 325 22.28 -9.34 8.21
C GLU A 325 21.97 -8.19 9.17
N GLU A 326 21.91 -6.95 8.65
CA GLU A 326 21.50 -5.78 9.43
C GLU A 326 20.05 -5.89 9.90
N LEU A 327 19.14 -6.35 9.01
CA LEU A 327 17.75 -6.59 9.37
C LEU A 327 17.62 -7.73 10.39
N GLU A 328 18.31 -8.85 10.21
CA GLU A 328 18.30 -9.96 11.17
C GLU A 328 18.76 -9.48 12.56
N LYS A 329 19.84 -8.71 12.63
CA LYS A 329 20.31 -8.11 13.88
C LYS A 329 19.26 -7.20 14.54
N ILE A 330 18.58 -6.34 13.77
CA ILE A 330 17.51 -5.47 14.30
C ILE A 330 16.36 -6.31 14.89
N PHE A 331 16.01 -7.41 14.23
CA PHE A 331 14.95 -8.29 14.68
C PHE A 331 15.35 -9.03 15.96
N GLU A 332 16.57 -9.56 16.03
CA GLU A 332 17.12 -10.25 17.21
C GLU A 332 17.26 -9.34 18.43
N GLU A 333 17.54 -8.04 18.23
CA GLU A 333 17.55 -7.04 19.31
C GLU A 333 16.16 -6.81 19.94
N THR A 334 15.07 -7.15 19.23
CA THR A 334 13.69 -6.81 19.63
C THR A 334 12.77 -8.00 19.82
N GLY A 335 13.20 -9.19 19.41
CA GLY A 335 12.41 -10.41 19.51
C GLY A 335 13.11 -11.61 18.87
N LYS A 336 12.31 -12.63 18.56
CA LYS A 336 12.77 -13.87 17.94
C LYS A 336 12.30 -13.93 16.50
N ILE A 337 13.24 -14.12 15.58
CA ILE A 337 12.92 -14.45 14.19
C ILE A 337 12.31 -15.85 14.16
N LEU A 338 11.10 -15.96 13.63
CA LEU A 338 10.40 -17.24 13.45
C LEU A 338 10.70 -17.84 12.08
N LYS A 339 10.69 -17.00 11.04
CA LYS A 339 10.92 -17.42 9.65
C LYS A 339 11.57 -16.30 8.85
N VAL A 340 12.48 -16.67 7.96
CA VAL A 340 12.99 -15.81 6.88
C VAL A 340 12.75 -16.52 5.57
N ILE A 341 12.03 -15.90 4.65
CA ILE A 341 11.71 -16.49 3.35
C ILE A 341 12.30 -15.62 2.25
N LYS A 342 13.06 -16.28 1.40
CA LYS A 342 13.61 -15.72 0.18
C LYS A 342 12.71 -16.09 -0.99
N ILE A 343 12.28 -15.09 -1.76
CA ILE A 343 11.39 -15.24 -2.91
C ILE A 343 12.18 -14.88 -4.17
N ASP A 344 12.33 -15.86 -5.06
CA ASP A 344 12.94 -15.69 -6.38
C ASP A 344 11.85 -15.56 -7.43
N TYR A 345 11.76 -14.38 -8.07
CA TYR A 345 10.73 -14.06 -9.05
C TYR A 345 10.83 -14.85 -10.36
N LYS A 346 11.96 -15.51 -10.67
CA LYS A 346 12.11 -16.32 -11.90
C LYS A 346 11.63 -17.76 -11.73
N LYS A 347 11.51 -18.27 -10.50
CA LYS A 347 10.98 -19.62 -10.24
C LYS A 347 9.51 -19.59 -9.82
N ASN A 348 8.64 -19.45 -10.81
CA ASN A 348 7.30 -20.06 -10.71
C ASN A 348 7.48 -21.59 -10.79
N ILE A 349 7.87 -22.23 -9.67
CA ILE A 349 7.71 -23.67 -9.39
C ILE A 349 7.87 -23.84 -7.87
N MET A 350 6.94 -24.57 -7.25
CA MET A 350 7.07 -25.06 -5.88
C MET A 350 8.42 -25.77 -5.67
N ALA A 351 9.29 -25.21 -4.81
CA ALA A 351 10.46 -25.80 -4.13
C ALA A 351 11.47 -24.66 -3.85
N THR A 352 11.78 -24.24 -2.63
CA THR A 352 12.45 -25.02 -1.59
C THR A 352 12.46 -24.18 -0.29
N MET A 353 12.04 -24.78 0.82
CA MET A 353 12.36 -24.29 2.17
C MET A 353 13.85 -24.61 2.40
N ARG A 354 14.72 -23.61 2.54
CA ARG A 354 16.14 -23.86 2.86
C ARG A 354 16.41 -23.52 4.33
N TRP A 355 16.84 -24.54 5.06
CA TRP A 355 17.58 -24.37 6.31
C TRP A 355 19.04 -24.06 5.97
N THR A 356 19.73 -23.43 6.93
CA THR A 356 21.04 -22.76 6.91
C THR A 356 22.14 -23.31 5.97
N ASN A 357 22.90 -22.34 5.47
CA ASN A 357 24.22 -22.37 4.81
C ASN A 357 24.27 -22.83 3.34
N GLU A 358 24.86 -21.95 2.51
CA GLU A 358 25.87 -22.22 1.48
C GLU A 358 25.67 -21.51 0.11
N TRP A 359 26.65 -20.63 -0.18
CA TRP A 359 27.28 -20.17 -1.46
C TRP A 359 26.37 -19.61 -2.59
N VAL A 360 26.76 -18.70 -3.50
CA VAL A 360 27.93 -17.84 -3.81
C VAL A 360 27.48 -16.78 -4.81
N ASN A 361 28.18 -15.64 -4.83
CA ASN A 361 28.10 -14.56 -5.82
C ASN A 361 28.07 -15.04 -7.29
N SER A 362 26.99 -14.72 -8.01
CA SER A 362 27.05 -14.18 -9.38
C SER A 362 25.68 -13.66 -9.86
N ASP A 363 25.76 -12.53 -10.55
CA ASP A 363 24.73 -11.79 -11.31
C ASP A 363 23.61 -11.08 -10.53
N ASP A 364 23.65 -9.74 -10.59
CA ASP A 364 22.69 -8.76 -10.07
C ASP A 364 21.21 -9.21 -10.21
N GLN A 365 20.72 -9.92 -9.20
CA GLN A 365 19.31 -10.28 -9.07
C GLN A 365 18.78 -9.66 -7.78
N HIS A 366 17.75 -8.82 -7.93
CA HIS A 366 16.99 -8.30 -6.78
C HIS A 366 16.13 -9.43 -6.22
N GLU A 367 16.48 -9.87 -5.02
CA GLU A 367 15.77 -10.88 -4.26
C GLU A 367 14.80 -10.19 -3.30
N GLU A 368 13.70 -10.84 -2.96
CA GLU A 368 12.76 -10.33 -1.95
C GLU A 368 12.75 -11.24 -0.74
N TYR A 369 12.70 -10.61 0.42
CA TYR A 369 12.70 -11.29 1.70
C TYR A 369 11.43 -10.97 2.47
N LEU A 370 10.86 -11.99 3.10
CA LEU A 370 9.84 -11.87 4.14
C LEU A 370 10.44 -12.31 5.47
N PHE A 371 10.54 -11.40 6.42
CA PHE A 371 10.99 -11.67 7.79
C PHE A 371 9.77 -11.70 8.71
N LEU A 372 9.47 -12.86 9.28
CA LEU A 372 8.46 -13.02 10.31
C LEU A 372 9.16 -13.13 11.67
N MET A 373 8.81 -12.24 12.59
CA MET A 373 9.24 -12.31 13.99
C MET A 373 8.09 -12.31 14.98
N GLU A 374 8.37 -12.86 16.14
CA GLU A 374 7.63 -12.67 17.38
C GLU A 374 8.40 -11.71 18.29
N LYS A 375 7.75 -10.63 18.72
CA LYS A 375 8.38 -9.60 19.54
C LYS A 375 8.50 -10.07 21.00
N ALA A 376 9.63 -9.78 21.64
CA ALA A 376 9.84 -10.17 23.04
C ALA A 376 8.81 -9.50 23.97
N ILE A 377 8.34 -10.25 24.98
CA ILE A 377 7.16 -9.92 25.82
C ILE A 377 7.35 -8.65 26.71
N ASN A 378 8.50 -7.98 26.67
CA ASN A 378 8.84 -6.93 27.64
C ASN A 378 8.02 -5.63 27.53
N ASN A 379 7.20 -5.42 26.49
CA ASN A 379 6.35 -4.23 26.35
C ASN A 379 4.83 -4.51 26.20
N TYR A 380 4.42 -5.77 26.04
CA TYR A 380 3.00 -6.10 25.83
C TYR A 380 2.24 -6.23 27.16
N ASP A 381 2.88 -6.80 28.17
CA ASP A 381 2.24 -7.07 29.46
C ASP A 381 2.10 -5.83 30.37
N SER A 382 3.03 -4.88 30.32
CA SER A 382 2.91 -3.65 31.12
C SER A 382 1.73 -2.79 30.64
N PHE A 383 1.43 -2.82 29.34
CA PHE A 383 0.32 -2.10 28.73
C PHE A 383 -1.01 -2.84 28.91
N THR A 384 -1.02 -4.17 28.77
CA THR A 384 -2.22 -4.98 29.02
C THR A 384 -2.62 -4.91 30.49
N LYS A 385 -1.65 -4.92 31.42
CA LYS A 385 -1.90 -4.65 32.85
C LYS A 385 -2.40 -3.23 33.10
N LYS A 386 -1.85 -2.20 32.44
CA LYS A 386 -2.37 -0.82 32.56
C LYS A 386 -3.79 -0.67 32.01
N LYS A 387 -4.14 -1.38 30.93
CA LYS A 387 -5.48 -1.35 30.34
C LYS A 387 -6.49 -2.14 31.18
N LEU A 388 -6.11 -3.30 31.71
CA LEU A 388 -6.90 -4.06 32.69
C LEU A 388 -7.11 -3.26 33.99
N GLN A 389 -6.08 -2.60 34.51
CA GLN A 389 -6.23 -1.70 35.67
C GLN A 389 -7.19 -0.55 35.37
N LYS A 390 -7.12 0.06 34.19
CA LYS A 390 -8.01 1.17 33.80
C LYS A 390 -9.47 0.73 33.64
N ILE A 391 -9.70 -0.48 33.12
CA ILE A 391 -11.05 -1.07 33.00
C ILE A 391 -11.61 -1.43 34.39
N LEU A 392 -10.80 -2.03 35.27
CA LEU A 392 -11.19 -2.36 36.65
C LEU A 392 -11.44 -1.11 37.52
N LEU A 393 -10.77 0.02 37.22
CA LEU A 393 -10.99 1.31 37.88
C LEU A 393 -12.21 2.08 37.37
N ASP A 394 -12.71 1.80 36.16
CA ASP A 394 -13.95 2.39 35.63
C ASP A 394 -15.19 1.61 36.09
N ASP A 395 -15.11 0.27 36.19
CA ASP A 395 -16.23 -0.57 36.67
C ASP A 395 -16.49 -0.42 38.18
N SER A 396 -15.53 0.12 38.95
CA SER A 396 -15.72 0.44 40.38
C SER A 396 -16.38 1.80 40.64
N LYS A 397 -16.79 2.53 39.59
CA LYS A 397 -17.47 3.84 39.67
C LYS A 397 -18.95 3.81 39.27
N LEU A 398 -19.62 2.66 39.29
CA LEU A 398 -21.08 2.65 39.30
C LEU A 398 -21.61 2.97 40.71
N PRO A 399 -22.38 4.05 40.91
CA PRO A 399 -23.07 4.24 42.18
C PRO A 399 -24.16 3.16 42.30
N LEU A 400 -24.17 2.46 43.45
CA LEU A 400 -25.34 1.72 43.87
C LEU A 400 -26.52 2.71 43.95
N LEU A 401 -27.49 2.57 43.03
CA LEU A 401 -28.81 3.13 43.25
C LEU A 401 -29.49 2.31 44.36
N MET A 402 -29.65 2.94 45.52
CA MET A 402 -30.74 2.66 46.47
C MET A 402 -31.89 3.62 46.18
#